data_AF-A0A926XVR3-F1
#
_entry.id   AF-A0A926XVR3-F1
#
_cell.length_a   1.000
_cell.length_b   1.000
_cell.length_c   1.000
_cell.angle_alpha   90.00
_cell.angle_beta   90.00
_cell.angle_gamma   90.00
#
_symmetry.space_group_name_H-M   'P 1'
#
loop_
_entity.id
_entity.type
_entity.pdbx_description
1 polymer ?
#
loop_
_entity_poly.entity_id
_entity_poly.type
_entity_poly.pdbx_seq_one_letter_code
_entity_poly.pdbx_strand_id
1 'polypeptide(L)'
;MSIRQLAFVLLTSLFFSAQAQVPATTTTDKVEQEKFVFLNNGATVGMIIKSVLKADTKRLKLTDPQVPKARDVIRKAVVSYNDGVKALKKSGMNQNKLRTLAIEIETEKLRGYKPLLTPEQYTLLVSQHRKMYPEAKLP
;
A
#
# COMPACT_ATOMS: atom_id res chain seq x y z
N MET A 1 -39.73 -2.43 -53.32
CA MET A 1 -38.80 -2.88 -52.25
C MET A 1 -38.38 -4.30 -52.58
N SER A 2 -37.11 -4.52 -52.93
CA SER A 2 -36.60 -5.78 -53.51
C SER A 2 -35.75 -6.54 -52.49
N ILE A 3 -36.02 -7.84 -52.37
CA ILE A 3 -35.29 -8.85 -51.59
C ILE A 3 -34.10 -9.32 -52.42
N ARG A 4 -32.86 -9.22 -51.91
CA ARG A 4 -31.73 -10.07 -52.33
C ARG A 4 -30.77 -10.35 -51.16
N GLN A 5 -30.48 -11.64 -51.04
CA GLN A 5 -29.60 -12.31 -50.10
C GLN A 5 -28.15 -11.82 -50.21
N LEU A 6 -27.38 -11.93 -49.12
CA LEU A 6 -26.15 -12.73 -49.15
C LEU A 6 -25.78 -13.17 -47.72
N ALA A 7 -25.79 -14.48 -47.52
CA ALA A 7 -25.25 -15.14 -46.36
C ALA A 7 -23.72 -14.94 -46.33
N PHE A 8 -23.18 -14.55 -45.19
CA PHE A 8 -21.75 -14.73 -44.90
C PHE A 8 -21.64 -15.66 -43.70
N VAL A 9 -21.43 -16.93 -44.02
CA VAL A 9 -20.99 -17.99 -43.11
C VAL A 9 -19.55 -17.65 -42.74
N LEU A 10 -19.27 -17.37 -41.48
CA LEU A 10 -17.90 -17.36 -40.96
C LEU A 10 -17.77 -18.52 -39.96
N LEU A 11 -17.37 -19.67 -40.51
CA LEU A 11 -17.06 -20.90 -39.79
C LEU A 11 -15.58 -20.85 -39.36
N THR A 12 -15.38 -20.95 -38.05
CA THR A 12 -14.24 -21.59 -37.35
C THR A 12 -12.80 -21.26 -37.76
N SER A 13 -12.05 -20.71 -36.79
CA SER A 13 -10.64 -21.05 -36.61
C SER A 13 -10.33 -21.10 -35.11
N LEU A 14 -10.40 -22.32 -34.57
CA LEU A 14 -9.83 -22.73 -33.30
C LEU A 14 -8.31 -22.52 -33.34
N PHE A 15 -7.81 -21.53 -32.62
CA PHE A 15 -6.45 -21.57 -32.06
C PHE A 15 -6.53 -21.08 -30.62
N PHE A 16 -6.94 -22.00 -29.75
CA PHE A 16 -6.71 -21.90 -28.31
C PHE A 16 -5.21 -22.12 -28.08
N SER A 17 -4.42 -21.06 -28.15
CA SER A 17 -3.09 -21.07 -27.52
C SER A 17 -3.31 -21.14 -26.02
N ALA A 18 -3.18 -22.34 -25.46
CA ALA A 18 -2.98 -22.54 -24.04
C ALA A 18 -1.68 -21.82 -23.64
N GLN A 19 -1.77 -20.54 -23.32
CA GLN A 19 -0.76 -19.92 -22.46
C GLN A 19 -0.88 -20.63 -21.12
N ALA A 20 0.12 -21.46 -20.84
CA ALA A 20 0.38 -21.95 -19.50
C ALA A 20 0.32 -20.76 -18.56
N GLN A 21 -0.75 -20.67 -17.78
CA GLN A 21 -0.81 -19.80 -16.63
C GLN A 21 0.28 -20.31 -15.71
N VAL A 22 1.42 -19.63 -15.72
CA VAL A 22 2.38 -19.70 -14.62
C VAL A 22 1.54 -19.46 -13.37
N PRO A 23 1.48 -20.39 -12.40
CA PRO A 23 0.81 -20.10 -11.16
C PRO A 23 1.51 -18.87 -10.60
N ALA A 24 0.84 -17.73 -10.66
CA ALA A 24 1.21 -16.58 -9.86
C ALA A 24 1.35 -17.15 -8.45
N THR A 25 2.54 -17.05 -7.87
CA THR A 25 2.81 -17.40 -6.49
C THR A 25 1.98 -16.46 -5.63
N THR A 26 0.71 -16.79 -5.42
CA THR A 26 -0.19 -16.15 -4.48
C THR A 26 0.17 -16.64 -3.08
N THR A 27 1.40 -16.40 -2.65
CA THR A 27 1.66 -16.10 -1.25
C THR A 27 1.24 -14.66 -1.03
N THR A 28 -0.07 -14.40 -1.12
CA THR A 28 -0.63 -13.20 -0.50
C THR A 28 -0.28 -13.33 0.97
N ASP A 29 0.70 -12.54 1.42
CA ASP A 29 1.21 -12.54 2.79
C ASP A 29 0.02 -12.65 3.74
N LYS A 30 -0.01 -13.66 4.64
CA LYS A 30 -1.15 -13.86 5.57
C LYS A 30 -1.50 -12.55 6.31
N VAL A 31 -0.47 -11.74 6.55
CA VAL A 31 -0.55 -10.41 7.14
C VAL A 31 -1.35 -9.42 6.28
N GLU A 32 -1.22 -9.43 4.95
CA GLU A 32 -1.97 -8.53 4.05
C GLU A 32 -3.49 -8.82 4.05
N GLN A 33 -3.89 -10.02 4.46
CA GLN A 33 -5.29 -10.42 4.64
C GLN A 33 -5.85 -10.06 6.02
N GLU A 34 -5.01 -9.71 7.00
CA GLU A 34 -5.47 -9.30 8.32
C GLU A 34 -6.27 -8.00 8.25
N LYS A 35 -7.35 -7.91 9.05
CA LYS A 35 -8.10 -6.66 9.21
C LYS A 35 -7.30 -5.65 10.03
N PHE A 36 -7.32 -4.40 9.59
CA PHE A 36 -6.68 -3.32 10.33
C PHE A 36 -7.50 -2.97 11.56
N VAL A 37 -6.87 -2.95 12.73
CA VAL A 37 -7.51 -2.97 14.06
C VAL A 37 -8.37 -1.74 14.35
N PHE A 38 -8.11 -0.63 13.65
CA PHE A 38 -8.94 0.58 13.71
C PHE A 38 -10.08 0.60 12.72
N LEU A 39 -9.95 -0.12 11.61
CA LEU A 39 -10.88 -0.07 10.49
C LEU A 39 -11.75 -1.32 10.50
N ASN A 40 -12.42 -1.57 11.62
CA ASN A 40 -13.36 -2.69 11.82
C ASN A 40 -14.50 -2.73 10.76
N ASN A 41 -14.53 -1.79 9.81
CA ASN A 41 -15.38 -1.73 8.62
C ASN A 41 -14.90 -2.59 7.44
N GLY A 42 -13.89 -3.45 7.61
CA GLY A 42 -13.50 -4.44 6.60
C GLY A 42 -12.25 -4.09 5.79
N ALA A 43 -11.54 -3.01 6.12
CA ALA A 43 -10.25 -2.75 5.51
C ALA A 43 -9.19 -3.77 5.98
N THR A 44 -8.45 -4.34 5.05
CA THR A 44 -7.32 -5.23 5.30
C THR A 44 -6.02 -4.44 5.29
N VAL A 45 -4.99 -4.98 5.92
CA VAL A 45 -3.63 -4.42 5.89
C VAL A 45 -3.18 -4.18 4.43
N GLY A 46 -3.44 -5.13 3.52
CA GLY A 46 -3.13 -4.98 2.10
C GLY A 46 -3.84 -3.79 1.43
N MET A 47 -5.11 -3.54 1.78
CA MET A 47 -5.83 -2.37 1.26
C MET A 47 -5.22 -1.05 1.74
N ILE A 48 -4.77 -0.99 3.00
CA ILE A 48 -4.11 0.19 3.55
C ILE A 48 -2.76 0.42 2.89
N ILE A 49 -1.94 -0.63 2.74
CA ILE A 49 -0.66 -0.56 2.04
C ILE A 49 -0.87 -0.02 0.62
N LYS A 50 -1.84 -0.54 -0.12
CA LYS A 50 -2.15 -0.09 -1.48
C LYS A 50 -2.58 1.38 -1.53
N SER A 51 -3.41 1.82 -0.58
CA SER A 51 -3.88 3.21 -0.51
C SER A 51 -2.74 4.18 -0.19
N VAL A 52 -1.91 3.86 0.81
CA VAL A 52 -0.75 4.67 1.20
C VAL A 52 0.27 4.71 0.06
N LEU A 53 0.58 3.58 -0.57
CA LEU A 53 1.49 3.51 -1.71
C LEU A 53 1.01 4.38 -2.87
N LYS A 54 -0.30 4.33 -3.20
CA LYS A 54 -0.88 5.20 -4.23
C LYS A 54 -0.70 6.68 -3.91
N ALA A 55 -0.94 7.07 -2.66
CA ALA A 55 -0.78 8.45 -2.22
C ALA A 55 0.70 8.89 -2.27
N ASP A 56 1.61 8.05 -1.80
CA ASP A 56 3.05 8.33 -1.78
C ASP A 56 3.64 8.37 -3.19
N THR A 57 3.25 7.46 -4.09
CA THR A 57 3.65 7.48 -5.51
C THR A 57 3.25 8.80 -6.18
N LYS A 58 2.00 9.25 -6.01
CA LYS A 58 1.53 10.51 -6.61
C LYS A 58 2.27 11.71 -6.02
N ARG A 59 2.46 11.72 -4.70
CA ARG A 59 2.95 12.88 -3.95
C ARG A 59 4.45 13.07 -4.08
N LEU A 60 5.20 11.98 -3.99
CA LEU A 60 6.66 11.97 -4.07
C LEU A 60 7.15 11.75 -5.50
N LYS A 61 6.24 11.46 -6.45
CA LYS A 61 6.58 11.08 -7.83
C LYS A 61 7.57 9.92 -7.84
N LEU A 62 7.22 8.84 -7.14
CA LEU A 62 8.08 7.66 -7.06
C LEU A 62 8.27 7.04 -8.44
N THR A 63 9.51 6.74 -8.78
CA THR A 63 9.88 6.00 -9.99
C THR A 63 9.53 4.52 -9.86
N ASP A 64 9.38 3.82 -10.99
CA ASP A 64 9.05 2.38 -10.99
C ASP A 64 10.01 1.53 -10.13
N PRO A 65 11.34 1.78 -10.11
CA PRO A 65 12.25 1.07 -9.21
C PRO A 65 12.08 1.41 -7.71
N GLN A 66 11.51 2.57 -7.39
CA GLN A 66 11.27 2.99 -5.99
C GLN A 66 9.98 2.38 -5.44
N VAL A 67 8.94 2.18 -6.27
CA VAL A 67 7.62 1.68 -5.86
C VAL A 67 7.67 0.37 -5.05
N PRO A 68 8.38 -0.71 -5.46
CA PRO A 68 8.43 -1.94 -4.67
C PRO A 68 9.12 -1.73 -3.32
N LYS A 69 10.19 -0.93 -3.26
CA LYS A 69 10.90 -0.63 -2.02
C LYS A 69 10.05 0.21 -1.06
N ALA A 70 9.32 1.19 -1.61
CA ALA A 70 8.35 1.99 -0.85
C ALA A 70 7.22 1.13 -0.29
N ARG A 71 6.73 0.15 -1.05
CA ARG A 71 5.73 -0.81 -0.57
C ARG A 71 6.23 -1.56 0.67
N ASP A 72 7.46 -2.01 0.69
CA ASP A 72 8.02 -2.74 1.84
C ASP A 72 8.15 -1.85 3.08
N VAL A 73 8.57 -0.60 2.90
CA VAL A 73 8.61 0.39 3.99
C VAL A 73 7.19 0.64 4.55
N ILE A 74 6.21 0.82 3.67
CA ILE A 74 4.81 1.00 4.06
C ILE A 74 4.26 -0.25 4.76
N ARG A 75 4.53 -1.45 4.22
CA ARG A 75 4.08 -2.72 4.83
C ARG A 75 4.57 -2.81 6.27
N LYS A 76 5.87 -2.61 6.50
CA LYS A 76 6.45 -2.65 7.85
C LYS A 76 5.79 -1.64 8.78
N ALA A 77 5.56 -0.41 8.32
CA ALA A 77 4.89 0.63 9.11
C ALA A 77 3.44 0.27 9.45
N VAL A 78 2.65 -0.19 8.46
CA VAL A 78 1.23 -0.56 8.67
C VAL A 78 1.10 -1.73 9.63
N VAL A 79 1.94 -2.76 9.49
CA VAL A 79 1.93 -3.94 10.37
C VAL A 79 2.33 -3.54 11.79
N SER A 80 3.43 -2.81 11.94
CA SER A 80 3.91 -2.36 13.26
C SER A 80 2.89 -1.48 13.97
N TYR A 81 2.21 -0.59 13.25
CA TYR A 81 1.12 0.19 13.82
C TYR A 81 -0.04 -0.71 14.23
N ASN A 82 -0.49 -1.63 13.36
CA ASN A 82 -1.58 -2.56 13.66
C ASN A 82 -1.30 -3.37 14.94
N ASP A 83 -0.09 -3.89 15.08
CA ASP A 83 0.31 -4.68 16.24
C ASP A 83 0.50 -3.82 17.50
N GLY A 84 1.06 -2.62 17.36
CA GLY A 84 1.12 -1.65 18.45
C GLY A 84 -0.28 -1.28 18.97
N VAL A 85 -1.26 -1.14 18.08
CA VAL A 85 -2.66 -0.89 18.46
C VAL A 85 -3.25 -2.10 19.17
N LYS A 86 -2.98 -3.34 18.70
CA LYS A 86 -3.39 -4.57 19.42
C LYS A 86 -2.80 -4.59 20.84
N ALA A 87 -1.52 -4.24 21.00
CA ALA A 87 -0.86 -4.17 22.29
C ALA A 87 -1.49 -3.10 23.20
N LEU A 88 -1.73 -1.90 22.68
CA LEU A 88 -2.38 -0.82 23.41
C LEU A 88 -3.80 -1.17 23.87
N LYS A 89 -4.58 -1.90 23.05
CA LYS A 89 -5.91 -2.37 23.45
C LYS A 89 -5.84 -3.29 24.68
N LYS A 90 -4.79 -4.11 24.78
CA LYS A 90 -4.57 -5.02 25.91
C LYS A 90 -4.09 -4.27 27.17
N SER A 91 -3.26 -3.24 27.01
CA SER A 91 -2.61 -2.52 28.13
C SER A 91 -3.33 -1.23 28.57
N GLY A 92 -4.55 -0.97 28.07
CA GLY A 92 -5.25 0.29 28.28
C GLY A 92 -4.83 1.38 27.28
N MET A 93 -5.65 1.51 26.24
CA MET A 93 -5.47 2.46 25.14
C MET A 93 -6.04 3.83 25.50
N ASN A 94 -5.29 4.89 25.18
CA ASN A 94 -5.78 6.26 25.19
C ASN A 94 -5.19 7.05 24.02
N GLN A 95 -5.71 8.26 23.77
CA GLN A 95 -5.30 9.08 22.63
C GLN A 95 -3.81 9.45 22.68
N ASN A 96 -3.25 9.71 23.86
CA ASN A 96 -1.83 10.08 24.00
C ASN A 96 -0.91 8.90 23.61
N LYS A 97 -1.24 7.68 24.06
CA LYS A 97 -0.49 6.47 23.68
C LYS A 97 -0.61 6.16 22.19
N LEU A 98 -1.80 6.34 21.61
CA LEU A 98 -2.01 6.21 20.17
C LEU A 98 -1.23 7.23 19.37
N ARG A 99 -1.22 8.49 19.82
CA ARG A 99 -0.46 9.57 19.18
C ARG A 99 1.04 9.29 19.23
N THR A 100 1.54 8.84 20.38
CA THR A 100 2.94 8.44 20.56
C THR A 100 3.32 7.30 19.61
N LEU A 101 2.50 6.25 19.55
CA LEU A 101 2.69 5.14 18.61
C LEU A 101 2.69 5.62 17.15
N ALA A 102 1.73 6.48 16.77
CA ALA A 102 1.65 7.01 15.41
C ALA A 102 2.92 7.80 15.03
N ILE A 103 3.42 8.66 15.93
CA ILE A 103 4.66 9.43 15.72
C ILE A 103 5.84 8.49 15.53
N GLU A 104 6.00 7.50 16.41
CA GLU A 104 7.11 6.55 16.36
C GLU A 104 7.13 5.79 15.03
N ILE A 105 5.99 5.22 14.63
CA ILE A 105 5.88 4.48 13.38
C ILE A 105 6.10 5.37 12.15
N GLU A 106 5.51 6.57 12.13
CA GLU A 106 5.70 7.50 11.02
C GLU A 106 7.15 8.02 10.94
N THR A 107 7.84 8.14 12.08
CA THR A 107 9.26 8.50 12.13
C THR A 107 10.15 7.37 11.62
N GLU A 108 9.86 6.12 11.99
CA GLU A 108 10.56 4.96 11.45
C GLU A 108 10.31 4.81 9.94
N LYS A 109 9.09 5.09 9.48
CA LYS A 109 8.76 5.12 8.05
C LYS A 109 9.62 6.15 7.32
N LEU A 110 9.83 7.36 7.88
CA LEU A 110 10.76 8.33 7.31
C LEU A 110 12.18 7.77 7.20
N ARG A 111 12.67 7.12 8.25
CA ARG A 111 14.01 6.51 8.26
C ARG A 111 14.15 5.46 7.15
N GLY A 112 13.14 4.61 6.98
CA GLY A 112 13.08 3.61 5.91
C GLY A 112 13.03 4.21 4.50
N TYR A 113 12.42 5.39 4.33
CA TYR A 113 12.37 6.10 3.06
C TYR A 113 13.67 6.83 2.70
N LYS A 114 14.46 7.27 3.68
CA LYS A 114 15.68 8.08 3.47
C LYS A 114 16.65 7.50 2.42
N PRO A 115 16.99 6.20 2.40
CA PRO A 115 17.87 5.63 1.37
C PRO A 115 17.20 5.39 0.01
N LEU A 116 15.86 5.52 -0.06
CA LEU A 116 15.08 5.22 -1.27
C LEU A 116 14.80 6.46 -2.11
N LEU A 117 14.71 7.62 -1.47
CA LEU A 117 14.25 8.87 -2.06
C LEU A 117 15.40 9.78 -2.45
N THR A 118 15.18 10.64 -3.45
CA THR A 118 16.09 11.78 -3.69
C THR A 118 15.99 12.77 -2.52
N PRO A 119 16.99 13.67 -2.35
CA PRO A 119 16.94 14.70 -1.32
C PRO A 119 15.67 15.57 -1.37
N GLU A 120 15.18 15.91 -2.56
CA GLU A 120 13.99 16.73 -2.77
C GLU A 120 12.72 15.97 -2.36
N GLN A 121 12.62 14.69 -2.78
CA GLN A 121 11.51 13.81 -2.39
C GLN A 121 11.48 13.62 -0.87
N TYR A 122 12.65 13.40 -0.25
CA TYR A 122 12.76 13.23 1.19
C TYR A 122 12.38 14.51 1.94
N THR A 123 12.80 15.67 1.45
CA THR A 123 12.44 16.97 2.03
C THR A 123 10.92 17.20 2.01
N LEU A 124 10.25 16.84 0.90
CA LEU A 124 8.80 16.91 0.81
C LEU A 124 8.11 16.00 1.83
N LEU A 125 8.61 14.78 1.98
CA LEU A 125 8.09 13.81 2.94
C LEU A 125 8.28 14.29 4.39
N VAL A 126 9.47 14.80 4.73
CA VAL A 126 9.77 15.36 6.06
C VAL A 126 8.91 16.58 6.35
N SER A 127 8.71 17.47 5.38
CA SER A 127 7.83 18.65 5.53
C SER A 127 6.40 18.25 5.91
N GLN A 128 5.88 17.19 5.29
CA GLN A 128 4.55 16.67 5.63
C GLN A 128 4.51 16.03 7.00
N HIS A 129 5.53 15.26 7.36
CA HIS A 129 5.62 14.69 8.69
C HIS A 129 5.63 15.78 9.76
N ARG A 130 6.39 16.87 9.59
CA ARG A 130 6.38 18.03 10.51
C ARG A 130 5.01 18.68 10.64
N LYS A 131 4.26 18.78 9.54
CA LYS A 131 2.90 19.34 9.57
C LYS A 131 1.93 18.47 10.37
N MET A 132 2.06 17.14 10.24
CA MET A 132 1.19 16.19 10.91
C MET A 132 1.62 15.92 12.36
N TYR A 133 2.92 15.99 12.64
CA TYR A 133 3.59 15.65 13.90
C TYR A 133 4.64 16.72 14.25
N PRO A 134 4.23 17.96 14.58
CA PRO A 134 5.16 19.03 14.94
C PRO A 134 6.03 18.70 16.18
N GLU A 135 5.56 17.81 17.04
CA GLU A 135 6.25 17.33 18.23
C GLU A 135 7.29 16.23 17.97
N ALA A 136 7.35 15.67 16.75
CA ALA A 136 8.23 14.56 16.41
C ALA A 136 9.70 14.99 16.33
N LYS A 137 10.60 14.16 16.87
CA LYS A 137 12.05 14.30 16.68
C LYS A 137 12.47 13.58 15.41
N LEU A 138 12.92 14.34 14.42
CA LEU A 138 13.22 13.82 13.10
C LEU A 138 14.63 13.22 12.98
N PRO A 139 14.81 12.15 12.18
CA PRO A 139 16.10 11.54 11.87
C PRO A 139 16.83 12.20 10.67
#